data_AF-A0A7N2MKT1-F1
#
_entry.id   AF-A0A7N2MKT1-F1
#
_cell.length_a   1.000
_cell.length_b   1.000
_cell.length_c   1.000
_cell.angle_alpha   90.00
_cell.angle_beta   90.00
_cell.angle_gamma   90.00
#
_symmetry.space_group_name_H-M   'P 1'
#
loop_
_entity.id
_entity.type
_entity.pdbx_description
1 polymer ?
#
loop_
_entity_poly.entity_id
_entity_poly.type
_entity_poly.pdbx_seq_one_letter_code
_entity_poly.pdbx_strand_id
1 'polypeptide(L)'
;MQSFDASHLTYTQANGLVLKIASNDWPVSYIYTMTLTNKGIKTKYWEIQDFFVAIDLSGNKFEREIPKILGNLKALHMLNLSNNILTSFIPLSLATLTNLESLDLSQNMLVGEIPPQLVKLTFLAFLNVSYKNLTGPIPQGKQFLTFQNNSFYGNVELCGSPLSKRCANSKDPPTPPSNFEANQGSEFSFEFGWKVVAMGYRCGFMVGFFVGQIIITRKSGWFIKSFAIGHPTGRG
;
A
#
# COMPACT_ATOMS: atom_id res chain seq x y z
N MET A 1 20.95 -12.65 -20.40
CA MET A 1 19.99 -12.79 -19.30
C MET A 1 20.36 -14.07 -18.56
N GLN A 2 21.04 -13.98 -17.42
CA GLN A 2 21.43 -15.17 -16.66
C GLN A 2 20.18 -15.74 -16.00
N SER A 3 19.79 -16.95 -16.38
CA SER A 3 18.78 -17.72 -15.67
C SER A 3 19.36 -18.13 -14.32
N PHE A 4 18.86 -17.53 -13.24
CA PHE A 4 19.18 -17.97 -11.89
C PHE A 4 18.32 -19.16 -11.53
N ASP A 5 18.97 -20.27 -11.20
CA ASP A 5 18.34 -21.48 -10.67
C ASP A 5 17.82 -21.19 -9.25
N ALA A 6 16.50 -21.15 -9.12
CA ALA A 6 15.82 -20.82 -7.87
C ALA A 6 15.72 -22.01 -6.90
N SER A 7 16.17 -23.20 -7.29
CA SER A 7 16.10 -24.41 -6.46
C SER A 7 17.00 -24.37 -5.21
N HIS A 8 17.94 -23.42 -5.15
CA HIS A 8 18.88 -23.25 -4.04
C HIS A 8 18.77 -21.91 -3.29
N LEU A 9 17.78 -21.08 -3.60
CA LEU A 9 17.59 -19.78 -2.94
C LEU A 9 16.94 -19.97 -1.55
N THR A 10 17.80 -20.12 -0.55
CA THR A 10 17.43 -20.17 0.88
C THR A 10 17.28 -18.74 1.39
N TYR A 11 16.07 -18.17 1.24
CA TYR A 11 15.77 -16.83 1.77
C TYR A 11 15.68 -16.85 3.31
N THR A 12 15.23 -17.95 3.89
CA THR A 12 15.23 -18.22 5.33
C THR A 12 15.40 -19.72 5.59
N GLN A 13 16.35 -20.08 6.47
CA GLN A 13 16.49 -21.46 6.98
C GLN A 13 16.54 -21.41 8.49
N ALA A 14 15.63 -22.13 9.14
CA ALA A 14 15.58 -22.31 10.58
C ALA A 14 16.12 -23.69 10.94
N ASN A 15 17.15 -23.75 11.79
CA ASN A 15 17.69 -24.99 12.31
C ASN A 15 17.46 -25.02 13.82
N GLY A 16 16.75 -26.04 14.31
CA GLY A 16 16.48 -26.26 15.73
C GLY A 16 17.15 -27.54 16.23
N LEU A 17 17.88 -27.46 17.33
CA LEU A 17 18.32 -28.62 18.10
C LEU A 17 17.32 -28.85 19.23
N VAL A 18 16.63 -29.99 19.22
CA VAL A 18 15.76 -30.42 20.31
C VAL A 18 16.59 -31.25 21.29
N LEU A 19 17.12 -30.63 22.34
CA LEU A 19 17.73 -31.35 23.45
C LEU A 19 16.63 -31.79 24.42
N LYS A 20 16.21 -33.06 24.32
CA LYS A 20 15.42 -33.72 25.38
C LYS A 20 16.39 -34.35 26.37
N ILE A 21 16.50 -33.80 27.56
CA ILE A 21 17.20 -34.42 28.68
C ILE A 21 16.15 -34.81 29.72
N ALA A 22 16.20 -36.05 30.16
CA ALA A 22 15.38 -36.54 31.27
C ALA A 22 15.99 -36.09 32.60
N SER A 23 15.11 -35.60 33.48
CA SER A 23 15.29 -35.30 34.90
C SER A 23 16.17 -34.12 35.32
N ASN A 24 15.48 -33.19 35.99
CA ASN A 24 15.84 -32.38 37.16
C ASN A 24 16.90 -31.25 36.98
N ASP A 25 16.38 -30.01 36.97
CA ASP A 25 17.03 -28.74 37.29
C ASP A 25 18.10 -28.16 36.36
N TRP A 26 17.79 -28.05 35.06
CA TRP A 26 18.40 -27.02 34.21
C TRP A 26 17.35 -26.31 33.35
N PRO A 27 17.42 -24.98 33.18
CA PRO A 27 16.53 -24.29 32.26
C PRO A 27 16.80 -24.79 30.84
N VAL A 28 15.80 -25.41 30.23
CA VAL A 28 15.86 -25.84 28.83
C VAL A 28 15.98 -24.59 27.95
N SER A 29 17.17 -24.28 27.45
CA SER A 29 17.37 -23.20 26.49
C SER A 29 17.06 -23.69 25.07
N TYR A 30 16.00 -23.19 24.45
CA TYR A 30 15.73 -23.43 23.04
C TYR A 30 16.65 -22.55 22.18
N ILE A 31 17.66 -23.14 21.55
CA ILE A 31 18.54 -22.41 20.63
C ILE A 31 17.98 -22.52 19.22
N TYR A 32 17.03 -21.65 18.88
CA TYR A 32 16.62 -21.45 17.49
C TYR A 32 17.64 -20.55 16.78
N THR A 33 18.10 -20.99 15.61
CA THR A 33 18.94 -20.15 14.74
C THR A 33 18.28 -19.97 13.39
N MET A 34 18.30 -18.74 12.88
CA MET A 34 17.80 -18.41 11.55
C MET A 34 18.92 -17.76 10.73
N THR A 35 19.10 -18.23 9.50
CA THR A 35 19.96 -17.53 8.54
C THR A 35 19.07 -16.71 7.60
N LEU A 36 19.24 -15.38 7.62
CA LEU A 36 18.60 -14.44 6.70
C LEU A 36 19.60 -14.07 5.61
N THR A 37 19.20 -14.17 4.34
CA THR A 37 20.03 -13.70 3.23
C THR A 37 19.47 -12.37 2.70
N ASN A 38 20.17 -11.27 2.91
CA ASN A 38 19.82 -9.96 2.36
C ASN A 38 20.90 -9.49 1.38
N LYS A 39 20.54 -9.27 0.10
CA LYS A 39 21.48 -8.84 -0.97
C LYS A 39 22.74 -9.73 -1.06
N GLY A 40 22.57 -11.03 -0.86
CA GLY A 40 23.67 -12.01 -0.86
C GLY A 40 24.45 -12.09 0.46
N ILE A 41 24.16 -11.23 1.44
CA ILE A 41 24.75 -11.28 2.78
C ILE A 41 23.93 -12.23 3.63
N LYS A 42 24.56 -13.31 4.10
CA LYS A 42 23.96 -14.28 5.04
C LYS A 42 24.23 -13.84 6.47
N THR A 43 23.20 -13.44 7.18
CA THR A 43 23.25 -13.09 8.60
C THR A 43 22.62 -14.21 9.42
N LYS A 44 23.37 -14.75 10.37
CA LYS A 44 22.87 -15.78 11.29
C LYS A 44 22.43 -15.14 12.60
N TYR A 45 21.15 -15.29 12.93
CA TYR A 45 20.54 -14.85 14.18
C TYR A 45 20.58 -16.01 15.17
N TRP A 46 21.13 -15.75 16.35
CA TRP A 46 21.23 -16.69 17.46
C TRP A 46 20.20 -16.31 18.52
N GLU A 47 19.57 -17.31 19.17
CA GLU A 47 18.61 -17.11 20.26
C GLU A 47 17.38 -16.27 19.89
N ILE A 48 16.58 -16.79 18.95
CA ILE A 48 15.29 -16.19 18.60
C ILE A 48 14.27 -16.58 19.69
N GLN A 49 14.25 -15.83 20.80
CA GLN A 49 13.29 -16.09 21.89
C GLN A 49 11.89 -15.52 21.67
N ASP A 50 11.65 -14.75 20.61
CA ASP A 50 10.30 -14.41 20.20
C ASP A 50 10.14 -14.66 18.70
N PHE A 51 9.14 -15.46 18.36
CA PHE A 51 8.78 -15.85 17.00
C PHE A 51 8.73 -14.62 16.10
N PHE A 52 9.17 -14.72 14.84
CA PHE A 52 9.01 -13.63 13.87
C PHE A 52 7.52 -13.37 13.66
N VAL A 53 6.97 -12.45 14.46
CA VAL A 53 5.57 -12.07 14.44
C VAL A 53 5.30 -10.94 13.44
N ALA A 54 6.33 -10.23 12.99
CA ALA A 54 6.19 -9.13 12.04
C ALA A 54 7.23 -9.23 10.93
N ILE A 55 6.78 -9.10 9.69
CA ILE A 55 7.61 -8.99 8.49
C ILE A 55 7.22 -7.70 7.78
N ASP A 56 8.15 -6.76 7.74
CA ASP A 56 8.05 -5.57 6.90
C ASP A 56 9.10 -5.63 5.78
N LEU A 57 8.62 -5.73 4.55
CA LEU A 57 9.39 -5.73 3.31
C LEU A 57 8.93 -4.60 2.38
N SER A 58 8.22 -3.60 2.92
CA SER A 58 7.68 -2.50 2.15
C SER A 58 8.75 -1.58 1.57
N GLY A 59 8.41 -0.85 0.50
CA GLY A 59 9.30 0.16 -0.09
C GLY A 59 10.53 -0.43 -0.77
N ASN A 60 10.40 -1.62 -1.35
CA ASN A 60 11.46 -2.30 -2.07
C ASN A 60 11.14 -2.42 -3.57
N LYS A 61 11.94 -3.19 -4.30
CA LYS A 61 11.74 -3.50 -5.72
C LYS A 61 11.45 -4.99 -5.92
N PHE A 62 10.71 -5.62 -5.00
CA PHE A 62 10.33 -7.02 -5.18
C PHE A 62 9.33 -7.13 -6.33
N GLU A 63 9.61 -8.05 -7.25
CA GLU A 63 8.85 -8.25 -8.48
C GLU A 63 8.13 -9.61 -8.46
N ARG A 64 7.24 -9.81 -9.43
CA ARG A 64 6.54 -11.10 -9.68
C ARG A 64 5.53 -11.45 -8.59
N GLU A 65 5.67 -12.59 -7.93
CA GLU A 65 4.63 -13.16 -7.08
C GLU A 65 4.99 -13.15 -5.60
N ILE A 66 3.94 -13.10 -4.77
CA ILE A 66 4.05 -13.38 -3.35
C ILE A 66 4.26 -14.90 -3.20
N PRO A 67 5.39 -15.36 -2.63
CA PRO A 67 5.68 -16.78 -2.59
C PRO A 67 4.75 -17.49 -1.59
N LYS A 68 4.16 -18.61 -2.03
CA LYS A 68 3.18 -19.38 -1.23
C LYS A 68 3.70 -19.82 0.13
N ILE A 69 5.03 -19.98 0.25
CA ILE A 69 5.74 -20.38 1.48
C ILE A 69 5.49 -19.41 2.65
N LEU A 70 5.14 -18.15 2.40
CA LEU A 70 4.78 -17.21 3.46
C LEU A 70 3.59 -17.71 4.30
N GLY A 71 2.70 -18.52 3.73
CA GLY A 71 1.60 -19.16 4.46
C GLY A 71 2.05 -20.14 5.55
N ASN A 72 3.31 -20.57 5.57
CA ASN A 72 3.84 -21.46 6.61
C ASN A 72 4.24 -20.73 7.90
N LEU A 73 4.27 -19.40 7.89
CA LEU A 73 4.68 -18.58 9.04
C LEU A 73 3.54 -18.42 10.04
N LYS A 74 3.13 -19.49 10.70
CA LYS A 74 1.91 -19.53 11.55
C LYS A 74 1.90 -18.58 12.74
N ALA A 75 3.09 -18.15 13.19
CA ALA A 75 3.24 -17.19 14.26
C ALA A 75 3.18 -15.72 13.77
N LEU A 76 2.93 -15.47 12.47
CA LEU A 76 2.94 -14.11 11.92
C LEU A 76 1.67 -13.33 12.31
N HIS A 77 1.86 -12.17 12.92
CA HIS A 77 0.85 -11.16 13.25
C HIS A 77 0.82 -10.00 12.24
N MET A 78 1.95 -9.65 11.63
CA MET A 78 2.03 -8.52 10.70
C MET A 78 2.81 -8.88 9.43
N LEU A 79 2.22 -8.58 8.28
CA LEU A 79 2.85 -8.73 6.97
C LEU A 79 2.65 -7.45 6.16
N ASN A 80 3.73 -6.71 5.92
CA ASN A 80 3.74 -5.53 5.07
C ASN A 80 4.60 -5.79 3.83
N LEU A 81 3.97 -5.90 2.67
CA LEU A 81 4.60 -6.03 1.35
C LEU A 81 4.32 -4.80 0.46
N SER A 82 3.82 -3.72 1.04
CA SER A 82 3.38 -2.54 0.29
C SER A 82 4.51 -1.85 -0.47
N ASN A 83 4.16 -1.04 -1.47
CA ASN A 83 5.12 -0.24 -2.23
C ASN A 83 6.27 -1.09 -2.82
N ASN A 84 5.88 -2.09 -3.61
CA ASN A 84 6.75 -2.99 -4.36
C ASN A 84 6.23 -3.12 -5.81
N ILE A 85 6.80 -4.05 -6.59
CA ILE A 85 6.50 -4.27 -8.01
C ILE A 85 5.89 -5.68 -8.19
N LEU A 86 5.14 -6.17 -7.20
CA LEU A 86 4.51 -7.50 -7.25
C LEU A 86 3.35 -7.47 -8.26
N THR A 87 3.33 -8.38 -9.23
CA THR A 87 2.44 -8.39 -10.40
C THR A 87 1.46 -9.55 -10.47
N SER A 88 1.60 -10.55 -9.59
CA SER A 88 0.78 -11.78 -9.63
C SER A 88 -0.45 -11.70 -8.72
N PHE A 89 -1.15 -12.82 -8.60
CA PHE A 89 -2.31 -12.98 -7.71
C PHE A 89 -1.90 -13.01 -6.24
N ILE A 90 -2.84 -12.63 -5.37
CA ILE A 90 -2.71 -12.86 -3.92
C ILE A 90 -2.84 -14.38 -3.67
N PRO A 91 -1.83 -15.05 -3.10
CA PRO A 91 -1.87 -16.49 -2.92
C PRO A 91 -2.84 -16.87 -1.80
N LEU A 92 -3.69 -17.87 -2.06
CA LEU A 92 -4.63 -18.40 -1.06
C LEU A 92 -3.96 -18.91 0.21
N SER A 93 -2.66 -19.22 0.17
CA SER A 93 -1.92 -19.68 1.35
C SER A 93 -1.82 -18.62 2.45
N LEU A 94 -1.99 -17.32 2.14
CA LEU A 94 -2.06 -16.28 3.16
C LEU A 94 -3.29 -16.44 4.08
N ALA A 95 -4.37 -17.05 3.60
CA ALA A 95 -5.55 -17.36 4.42
C ALA A 95 -5.28 -18.39 5.53
N THR A 96 -4.08 -18.97 5.56
CA THR A 96 -3.66 -19.95 6.57
C THR A 96 -2.88 -19.32 7.73
N LEU A 97 -2.66 -18.00 7.70
CA LEU A 97 -1.99 -17.21 8.75
C LEU A 97 -3.01 -16.75 9.78
N THR A 98 -3.60 -17.67 10.53
CA THR A 98 -4.78 -17.38 11.37
C THR A 98 -4.54 -16.38 12.49
N ASN A 99 -3.28 -16.12 12.87
CA ASN A 99 -2.90 -15.12 13.88
C ASN A 99 -2.63 -13.73 13.28
N LEU A 100 -2.79 -13.56 11.96
CA LEU A 100 -2.47 -12.31 11.28
C LEU A 100 -3.45 -11.20 11.69
N GLU A 101 -2.89 -10.09 12.17
CA GLU A 101 -3.58 -8.88 12.61
C GLU A 101 -3.47 -7.75 11.60
N SER A 102 -2.38 -7.69 10.84
CA SER A 102 -2.13 -6.63 9.85
C SER A 102 -1.60 -7.20 8.54
N LEU A 103 -2.27 -6.86 7.43
CA LEU A 103 -1.89 -7.21 6.08
C LEU A 103 -1.91 -5.96 5.17
N ASP A 104 -0.73 -5.51 4.75
CA ASP A 104 -0.60 -4.45 3.75
C ASP A 104 0.03 -4.98 2.47
N LEU A 105 -0.76 -4.97 1.40
CA LEU A 105 -0.37 -5.35 0.04
C LEU A 105 -0.48 -4.17 -0.94
N SER A 106 -0.77 -2.97 -0.42
CA SER A 106 -1.07 -1.78 -1.24
C SER A 106 0.12 -1.32 -2.08
N GLN A 107 -0.16 -0.51 -3.08
CA GLN A 107 0.88 0.05 -3.96
C GLN A 107 1.76 -1.04 -4.60
N ASN A 108 1.14 -2.13 -5.01
CA ASN A 108 1.72 -3.16 -5.87
C ASN A 108 0.94 -3.22 -7.20
N MET A 109 1.32 -4.09 -8.13
CA MET A 109 0.61 -4.35 -9.38
C MET A 109 -0.14 -5.69 -9.35
N LEU A 110 -0.65 -6.09 -8.18
CA LEU A 110 -1.36 -7.35 -7.99
C LEU A 110 -2.63 -7.40 -8.86
N VAL A 111 -2.95 -8.58 -9.37
CA VAL A 111 -4.07 -8.81 -10.30
C VAL A 111 -5.04 -9.88 -9.79
N GLY A 112 -6.24 -9.89 -10.36
CA GLY A 112 -7.27 -10.88 -10.07
C GLY A 112 -8.05 -10.59 -8.79
N GLU A 113 -8.75 -11.60 -8.28
CA GLU A 113 -9.64 -11.45 -7.12
C GLU A 113 -8.89 -11.49 -5.79
N ILE A 114 -9.46 -10.81 -4.79
CA ILE A 114 -9.06 -11.02 -3.39
C ILE A 114 -9.54 -12.42 -2.99
N PRO A 115 -8.67 -13.35 -2.57
CA PRO A 115 -9.08 -14.72 -2.28
C PRO A 115 -10.17 -14.75 -1.20
N PRO A 116 -11.35 -15.34 -1.47
CA PRO A 116 -12.45 -15.35 -0.52
C PRO A 116 -12.09 -16.09 0.78
N GLN A 117 -11.07 -16.95 0.77
CA GLN A 117 -10.56 -17.64 1.93
C GLN A 117 -9.94 -16.69 2.98
N LEU A 118 -9.54 -15.47 2.61
CA LEU A 118 -8.99 -14.50 3.56
C LEU A 118 -10.01 -14.11 4.65
N VAL A 119 -11.31 -14.36 4.47
CA VAL A 119 -12.32 -14.19 5.53
C VAL A 119 -12.07 -15.07 6.76
N LYS A 120 -11.21 -16.09 6.65
CA LYS A 120 -10.77 -16.95 7.76
C LYS A 120 -9.82 -16.25 8.73
N LEU A 121 -9.25 -15.11 8.34
CA LEU A 121 -8.33 -14.33 9.17
C LEU A 121 -9.13 -13.51 10.19
N THR A 122 -9.58 -14.17 11.27
CA THR A 122 -10.51 -13.57 12.24
C THR A 122 -9.87 -12.52 13.15
N PHE A 123 -8.54 -12.50 13.25
CA PHE A 123 -7.78 -11.51 14.01
C PHE A 123 -7.35 -10.29 13.16
N LEU A 124 -7.62 -10.32 11.85
CA LEU A 124 -7.18 -9.27 10.94
C LEU A 124 -7.90 -7.94 11.27
N ALA A 125 -7.15 -7.00 11.81
CA ALA A 125 -7.60 -5.67 12.23
C ALA A 125 -7.22 -4.59 11.22
N PHE A 126 -6.19 -4.82 10.42
CA PHE A 126 -5.77 -3.93 9.33
C PHE A 126 -5.63 -4.71 8.03
N LEU A 127 -6.30 -4.19 6.99
CA LEU A 127 -6.16 -4.65 5.62
C LEU A 127 -5.99 -3.45 4.70
N ASN A 128 -4.97 -3.48 3.86
CA ASN A 128 -4.85 -2.52 2.76
C ASN A 128 -4.42 -3.25 1.49
N VAL A 129 -5.29 -3.21 0.49
CA VAL A 129 -5.10 -3.78 -0.85
C VAL A 129 -5.32 -2.72 -1.92
N SER A 130 -5.19 -1.44 -1.55
CA SER A 130 -5.40 -0.32 -2.45
C SER A 130 -4.38 -0.29 -3.58
N TYR A 131 -4.84 0.24 -4.71
CA TYR A 131 -4.15 0.46 -5.97
C TYR A 131 -3.95 -0.75 -6.91
N LYS A 132 -4.12 -0.40 -8.19
CA LYS A 132 -3.74 -1.04 -9.46
C LYS A 132 -4.78 -1.92 -10.12
N ASN A 133 -4.98 -3.18 -9.74
CA ASN A 133 -5.68 -4.06 -10.69
C ASN A 133 -6.41 -5.27 -10.08
N LEU A 134 -6.81 -5.18 -8.81
CA LEU A 134 -7.70 -6.20 -8.24
C LEU A 134 -9.11 -6.08 -8.82
N THR A 135 -9.75 -7.23 -9.02
CA THR A 135 -11.02 -7.38 -9.71
C THR A 135 -12.01 -8.20 -8.88
N GLY A 136 -13.29 -8.19 -9.27
CA GLY A 136 -14.31 -9.04 -8.66
C GLY A 136 -14.85 -8.54 -7.31
N PRO A 137 -15.63 -9.38 -6.62
CA PRO A 137 -16.28 -9.01 -5.37
C PRO A 137 -15.30 -8.97 -4.20
N ILE A 138 -15.43 -7.96 -3.33
CA ILE A 138 -14.77 -7.96 -2.02
C ILE A 138 -15.32 -9.13 -1.19
N PRO A 139 -14.47 -10.00 -0.61
CA PRO A 139 -14.93 -11.10 0.23
C PRO A 139 -15.80 -10.63 1.39
N GLN A 140 -16.92 -11.32 1.61
CA GLN A 140 -17.86 -10.98 2.67
C GLN A 140 -17.54 -11.84 3.90
N GLY A 141 -17.07 -11.20 4.96
CA GLY A 141 -16.75 -11.83 6.24
C GLY A 141 -16.82 -10.81 7.37
N LYS A 142 -16.97 -11.27 8.62
CA LYS A 142 -17.15 -10.38 9.78
C LYS A 142 -16.09 -9.28 9.86
N GLN A 143 -14.81 -9.62 9.67
CA GLN A 143 -13.72 -8.64 9.65
C GLN A 143 -13.68 -7.84 8.34
N PHE A 144 -13.95 -8.46 7.19
CA PHE A 144 -13.91 -7.74 5.91
C PHE A 144 -14.93 -6.61 5.81
N LEU A 145 -16.06 -6.74 6.50
CA LEU A 145 -17.10 -5.72 6.59
C LEU A 145 -16.73 -4.53 7.48
N THR A 146 -15.66 -4.63 8.29
CA THR A 146 -15.22 -3.53 9.17
C THR A 146 -14.21 -2.60 8.48
N PHE A 147 -13.56 -3.07 7.41
CA PHE A 147 -12.57 -2.28 6.68
C PHE A 147 -13.23 -1.12 5.93
N GLN A 148 -12.51 -0.01 5.86
CA GLN A 148 -12.99 1.21 5.21
C GLN A 148 -12.77 1.16 3.69
N ASN A 149 -13.43 2.07 2.96
CA ASN A 149 -13.28 2.21 1.52
C ASN A 149 -11.80 2.45 1.09
N ASN A 150 -11.02 3.17 1.90
CA ASN A 150 -9.61 3.43 1.64
C ASN A 150 -8.77 2.14 1.49
N SER A 151 -9.10 1.05 2.20
CA SER A 151 -8.43 -0.24 2.11
C SER A 151 -8.51 -0.86 0.71
N PHE A 152 -9.49 -0.47 -0.10
CA PHE A 152 -9.76 -1.05 -1.42
C PHE A 152 -9.63 -0.02 -2.56
N TYR A 153 -9.35 1.23 -2.23
CA TYR A 153 -9.30 2.35 -3.16
C TYR A 153 -8.35 2.11 -4.34
N GLY A 154 -8.64 2.69 -5.51
CA GLY A 154 -7.74 2.61 -6.67
C GLY A 154 -7.77 1.29 -7.45
N ASN A 155 -8.67 0.36 -7.10
CA ASN A 155 -8.98 -0.84 -7.89
C ASN A 155 -10.29 -0.64 -8.66
N VAL A 156 -10.20 -0.41 -9.98
CA VAL A 156 -11.36 0.00 -10.81
C VAL A 156 -12.41 -1.11 -10.91
N GLU A 157 -11.98 -2.37 -10.94
CA GLU A 157 -12.87 -3.52 -11.16
C GLU A 157 -13.44 -4.12 -9.87
N LEU A 158 -12.86 -3.84 -8.69
CA LEU A 158 -13.41 -4.27 -7.40
C LEU A 158 -14.83 -3.74 -7.17
N CYS A 159 -15.69 -4.58 -6.60
CA CYS A 159 -17.08 -4.25 -6.28
C CYS A 159 -17.53 -4.87 -4.95
N GLY A 160 -18.66 -4.44 -4.42
CA GLY A 160 -19.23 -4.91 -3.16
C GLY A 160 -18.84 -4.05 -1.96
N SER A 161 -19.57 -4.20 -0.84
CA SER A 161 -19.31 -3.47 0.40
C SER A 161 -17.87 -3.69 0.87
N PRO A 162 -17.12 -2.63 1.30
CA PRO A 162 -17.56 -1.26 1.61
C PRO A 162 -17.59 -0.28 0.41
N LEU A 163 -17.32 -0.73 -0.81
CA LEU A 163 -17.37 0.14 -2.00
C LEU A 163 -18.82 0.42 -2.41
N SER A 164 -19.07 1.61 -2.96
CA SER A 164 -20.39 1.97 -3.51
C SER A 164 -20.72 1.21 -4.80
N LYS A 165 -19.72 0.68 -5.50
CA LYS A 165 -19.90 -0.08 -6.75
C LYS A 165 -20.52 -1.45 -6.43
N ARG A 166 -21.70 -1.73 -7.00
CA ARG A 166 -22.34 -3.05 -6.89
C ARG A 166 -21.69 -4.05 -7.84
N CYS A 167 -21.64 -5.31 -7.43
CA CYS A 167 -21.23 -6.39 -8.33
C CYS A 167 -22.37 -6.73 -9.29
N ALA A 168 -22.06 -6.92 -10.57
CA ALA A 168 -23.03 -7.38 -11.55
C ALA A 168 -23.45 -8.82 -11.20
N ASN A 169 -24.76 -9.06 -11.11
CA ASN A 169 -25.26 -10.43 -10.97
C ASN A 169 -25.20 -11.09 -12.36
N SER A 170 -24.88 -12.38 -12.44
CA SER A 170 -24.77 -13.11 -13.72
C SER A 170 -26.11 -13.27 -14.48
N LYS A 171 -27.16 -12.53 -14.10
CA LYS A 171 -28.48 -12.53 -14.73
C LYS A 171 -28.87 -11.18 -15.36
N ASP A 172 -28.02 -10.15 -15.25
CA ASP A 172 -28.33 -8.84 -15.81
C ASP A 172 -27.73 -8.70 -17.24
N PRO A 173 -28.48 -8.18 -18.23
CA PRO A 173 -27.94 -7.89 -19.56
C PRO A 173 -26.77 -6.89 -19.47
N PRO A 174 -25.84 -6.90 -20.45
CA PRO A 174 -24.71 -5.97 -20.42
C PRO A 174 -25.23 -4.53 -20.42
N THR A 175 -24.82 -3.77 -19.40
CA THR A 175 -25.22 -2.38 -19.23
C THR A 175 -24.50 -1.51 -20.27
N PRO A 176 -25.17 -0.52 -20.91
CA PRO A 176 -24.50 0.42 -21.81
C PRO A 176 -23.45 1.25 -21.04
N PRO A 177 -22.46 1.84 -21.73
CA PRO A 177 -21.48 2.70 -21.07
C PRO A 177 -22.20 3.84 -20.35
N SER A 178 -21.97 3.96 -19.05
CA SER A 178 -22.57 4.98 -18.20
C SER A 178 -22.04 6.36 -18.59
N ASN A 179 -22.83 7.11 -19.33
CA ASN A 179 -22.75 8.57 -19.32
C ASN A 179 -23.30 9.04 -17.97
N PHE A 180 -22.42 9.58 -17.14
CA PHE A 180 -22.80 10.25 -15.90
C PHE A 180 -23.60 11.51 -16.22
N GLU A 181 -24.92 11.44 -16.09
CA GLU A 181 -25.75 12.62 -15.84
C GLU A 181 -26.17 12.60 -14.36
N ALA A 182 -25.63 13.56 -13.61
CA ALA A 182 -25.94 13.79 -12.21
C ALA A 182 -26.96 14.93 -12.09
N ASN A 183 -28.08 14.68 -11.39
CA ASN A 183 -28.95 15.63 -10.67
C ASN A 183 -30.09 14.80 -10.02
N GLN A 184 -30.60 14.98 -8.80
CA GLN A 184 -30.41 15.93 -7.70
C GLN A 184 -31.16 15.40 -6.45
N GLY A 185 -30.75 15.83 -5.25
CA GLY A 185 -31.50 15.71 -3.98
C GLY A 185 -30.61 15.71 -2.71
N SER A 186 -29.88 16.81 -2.42
CA SER A 186 -29.97 17.69 -1.21
C SER A 186 -29.90 16.98 0.16
N GLU A 187 -28.85 17.15 1.00
CA GLU A 187 -28.57 18.35 1.81
C GLU A 187 -27.11 18.39 2.38
N PHE A 188 -26.49 19.58 2.39
CA PHE A 188 -25.19 20.03 2.98
C PHE A 188 -23.87 19.40 2.45
N SER A 189 -23.13 19.90 1.45
CA SER A 189 -22.63 21.23 1.00
C SER A 189 -21.14 21.50 1.33
N PHE A 190 -20.22 20.93 0.54
CA PHE A 190 -18.96 21.58 0.13
C PHE A 190 -18.47 20.97 -1.19
N GLU A 191 -18.99 21.48 -2.31
CA GLU A 191 -18.52 21.16 -3.66
C GLU A 191 -17.34 22.09 -4.00
N PHE A 192 -16.10 21.59 -3.93
CA PHE A 192 -14.92 22.32 -4.42
C PHE A 192 -14.90 22.29 -5.95
N GLY A 193 -15.89 22.94 -6.57
CA GLY A 193 -16.05 23.01 -8.02
C GLY A 193 -15.06 23.99 -8.65
N TRP A 194 -14.70 23.76 -9.90
CA TRP A 194 -13.96 24.70 -10.76
C TRP A 194 -14.55 26.12 -10.77
N LYS A 195 -15.83 26.28 -10.41
CA LYS A 195 -16.48 27.58 -10.17
C LYS A 195 -15.86 28.35 -9.00
N VAL A 196 -15.50 27.69 -7.89
CA VAL A 196 -14.78 28.29 -6.75
C VAL A 196 -13.37 28.68 -7.18
N VAL A 197 -12.71 27.83 -7.97
CA VAL A 197 -11.38 28.12 -8.54
C VAL A 197 -11.44 29.35 -9.48
N ALA A 198 -12.45 29.42 -10.35
CA ALA A 198 -12.66 30.54 -11.26
C ALA A 198 -13.02 31.85 -10.52
N MET A 199 -13.83 31.75 -9.47
CA MET A 199 -14.17 32.89 -8.59
C MET A 199 -12.92 33.39 -7.86
N GLY A 200 -12.09 32.48 -7.36
CA GLY A 200 -10.81 32.77 -6.72
C GLY A 200 -9.80 33.42 -7.66
N TYR A 201 -9.73 32.97 -8.91
CA TYR A 201 -8.81 33.54 -9.91
C TYR A 201 -9.17 34.99 -10.25
N ARG A 202 -10.47 35.32 -10.35
CA ARG A 202 -10.92 36.70 -10.61
C ARG A 202 -10.61 37.64 -9.46
N CYS A 203 -10.92 37.25 -8.22
CA CYS A 203 -10.66 38.09 -7.06
C CYS A 203 -9.17 38.20 -6.75
N GLY A 204 -8.43 37.09 -6.86
CA GLY A 204 -6.99 37.02 -6.61
C GLY A 204 -6.16 37.85 -7.60
N PHE A 205 -6.54 37.88 -8.89
CA PHE A 205 -5.86 38.69 -9.90
C PHE A 205 -6.03 40.20 -9.62
N MET A 206 -7.23 40.65 -9.26
CA MET A 206 -7.46 42.06 -8.94
C MET A 206 -6.68 42.50 -7.71
N VAL A 207 -6.73 41.72 -6.62
CA VAL A 207 -5.97 42.03 -5.39
C VAL A 207 -4.46 41.99 -5.65
N GLY A 208 -3.97 40.99 -6.40
CA GLY A 208 -2.56 40.87 -6.76
C GLY A 208 -2.07 42.03 -7.61
N PHE A 209 -2.88 42.51 -8.57
CA PHE A 209 -2.55 43.68 -9.39
C PHE A 209 -2.45 44.96 -8.56
N PHE A 210 -3.41 45.21 -7.64
CA PHE A 210 -3.36 46.40 -6.78
C PHE A 210 -2.20 46.35 -5.79
N VAL A 211 -1.95 45.21 -5.14
CA VAL A 211 -0.80 45.05 -4.23
C VAL A 211 0.52 45.18 -5.00
N GLY A 212 0.61 44.61 -6.21
CA GLY A 212 1.77 44.75 -7.09
C GLY A 212 2.05 46.20 -7.48
N GLN A 213 1.02 46.95 -7.88
CA GLN A 213 1.15 48.38 -8.21
C GLN A 213 1.58 49.22 -7.00
N ILE A 214 1.07 48.91 -5.79
CA ILE A 214 1.46 49.59 -4.55
C ILE A 214 2.92 49.28 -4.18
N ILE A 215 3.39 48.03 -4.36
CA ILE A 215 4.79 47.65 -4.08
C ILE A 215 5.74 48.32 -5.08
N ILE A 216 5.39 48.35 -6.37
CA ILE A 216 6.20 48.99 -7.41
C ILE A 216 6.33 50.50 -7.15
N THR A 217 5.24 51.17 -6.74
CA THR A 217 5.26 52.62 -6.46
C THR A 217 5.92 52.97 -5.13
N ARG A 218 5.73 52.20 -4.05
CA ARG A 218 6.35 52.50 -2.74
C ARG A 218 7.79 51.99 -2.59
N LYS A 219 8.22 51.02 -3.38
CA LYS A 219 9.52 50.32 -3.21
C LYS A 219 10.31 50.15 -4.51
N SER A 220 10.14 51.06 -5.46
CA SER A 220 10.81 51.06 -6.78
C SER A 220 12.32 50.83 -6.71
N GLY A 221 13.02 51.42 -5.73
CA GLY A 221 14.46 51.26 -5.54
C GLY A 221 14.92 49.85 -5.14
N TRP A 222 14.12 49.09 -4.40
CA TRP A 222 14.43 47.69 -4.07
C TRP A 222 14.14 46.76 -5.26
N PHE A 223 13.11 47.07 -6.05
CA PHE A 223 12.72 46.27 -7.22
C PHE A 223 13.74 46.36 -8.36
N ILE A 224 14.28 47.55 -8.64
CA ILE A 224 15.35 47.74 -9.63
C ILE A 224 16.61 46.96 -9.21
N LYS A 225 16.97 46.95 -7.92
CA LYS A 225 18.16 46.22 -7.43
C LYS A 225 18.06 44.69 -7.56
N SER A 226 16.86 44.13 -7.44
CA SER A 226 16.64 42.68 -7.44
C SER A 226 16.43 42.09 -8.84
N PHE A 227 15.95 42.89 -9.81
CA PHE A 227 15.55 42.40 -11.13
C PHE A 227 16.16 43.14 -12.32
N ALA A 228 16.95 44.21 -12.11
CA ALA A 228 17.79 44.73 -13.18
C ALA A 228 18.97 43.78 -13.42
N ILE A 229 18.77 42.81 -14.32
CA ILE A 229 19.87 42.12 -14.99
C ILE A 229 20.54 43.16 -15.90
N GLY A 230 21.56 43.81 -15.37
CA GLY A 230 22.45 44.69 -16.12
C GLY A 230 23.47 43.86 -16.89
N HIS A 231 23.44 43.99 -18.22
CA HIS A 231 24.47 43.56 -19.15
C HIS A 231 25.88 44.02 -18.70
N PRO A 232 26.95 43.22 -18.96
CA PRO A 232 28.32 43.63 -18.68
C PRO A 232 28.73 44.78 -19.60
N THR A 233 29.21 45.87 -19.00
CA THR A 233 29.84 47.00 -19.70
C THR A 233 31.12 46.53 -20.39
N GLY A 234 31.20 46.85 -21.69
CA GLY A 234 32.36 46.60 -22.52
C GLY A 234 33.56 47.47 -22.14
N ARG A 235 34.71 46.86 -22.41
CA ARG A 235 36.09 47.35 -22.48
C ARG A 235 36.22 48.73 -23.15
N GLY A 236 37.09 49.58 -22.59
CA GLY A 236 37.61 50.83 -23.14
C GLY A 236 38.60 51.42 -22.17
#